data_AF-A0A127FES1-F1
#
_entry.id   AF-A0A127FES1-F1
#
_cell.length_a   1.000
_cell.length_b   1.000
_cell.length_c   1.000
_cell.angle_alpha   90.00
_cell.angle_beta   90.00
_cell.angle_gamma   90.00
#
_symmetry.space_group_name_H-M   'P 1'
#
loop_
_entity.id
_entity.type
_entity.pdbx_description
1 polymer ?
#
loop_
_entity_poly.entity_id
_entity_poly.type
_entity_poly.pdbx_seq_one_letter_code
_entity_poly.pdbx_strand_id
1 'polypeptide(L)'
;MGVTVPVRTLAAWLWLLAATAWIAGCDARLTEPRLGAYRAVLELPGGEMPFGLEITRERDRYALYLSNGEERTRIDEVQLTERELIAQLSNGAEAPFENSTSLASGNPPADFANTGAQHQHAAGRTAGGDRTLRVVMRRKRLDGQLIVIQPDGARQRIPFRATLGETHRFYVKSSTDNADVSGHWAMTFTNGDGRAMPALAMLVQSHDHVTGNIETSDEYQSVDGQVHGDELRLASFTGGTARLYHLKVNQAGDLQGEFWQDLQRHEQIDARRAADATLDDG
;
A
#
# COMPACT_ATOMS: atom_id res chain seq x y z
N MET A 1 -88.50 -5.97 32.91
CA MET A 1 -87.65 -6.90 32.13
C MET A 1 -87.06 -6.09 30.98
N GLY A 2 -85.87 -5.51 31.00
CA GLY A 2 -84.61 -5.90 31.62
C GLY A 2 -83.59 -6.10 30.49
N VAL A 3 -83.10 -5.03 29.87
CA VAL A 3 -81.87 -5.05 29.06
C VAL A 3 -81.12 -3.75 29.26
N THR A 4 -79.86 -3.91 29.68
CA THR A 4 -78.88 -2.94 30.14
C THR A 4 -78.27 -2.11 29.02
N VAL A 5 -78.08 -0.81 29.29
CA VAL A 5 -77.33 0.15 28.46
C VAL A 5 -75.85 0.10 28.84
N PRO A 6 -74.88 0.05 27.90
CA PRO A 6 -73.49 0.19 28.25
C PRO A 6 -73.08 1.67 28.38
N VAL A 7 -72.31 1.93 29.42
CA VAL A 7 -71.77 3.21 29.88
C VAL A 7 -70.65 3.70 28.95
N ARG A 8 -70.63 5.01 28.68
CA ARG A 8 -69.53 5.73 28.02
C ARG A 8 -68.43 6.06 29.03
N THR A 9 -67.18 5.85 28.68
CA THR A 9 -66.04 6.58 29.26
C THR A 9 -65.10 7.04 28.15
N LEU A 10 -64.84 8.36 28.16
CA LEU A 10 -63.86 9.09 27.36
C LEU A 10 -62.52 9.13 28.10
N ALA A 11 -61.42 8.82 27.42
CA ALA A 11 -60.03 9.23 27.66
C ALA A 11 -59.12 8.27 26.87
N ALA A 12 -57.96 8.59 26.31
CA ALA A 12 -57.26 9.83 25.99
C ALA A 12 -56.17 9.43 24.97
N TRP A 13 -55.72 10.41 24.19
CA TRP A 13 -54.61 10.43 23.26
C TRP A 13 -53.40 9.55 23.60
N LEU A 14 -52.86 8.81 22.61
CA LEU A 14 -51.42 8.54 22.55
C LEU A 14 -50.96 8.25 21.11
N TRP A 15 -49.92 9.00 20.75
CA TRP A 15 -49.22 9.03 19.49
C TRP A 15 -48.63 7.67 19.11
N LEU A 16 -48.65 7.34 17.81
CA LEU A 16 -47.68 6.42 17.24
C LEU A 16 -47.10 7.03 15.96
N LEU A 17 -46.38 8.14 16.15
CA LEU A 17 -45.26 8.47 15.26
C LEU A 17 -44.16 7.46 15.61
N ALA A 18 -44.11 6.35 14.88
CA ALA A 18 -42.93 5.52 14.82
C ALA A 18 -41.83 6.33 14.11
N ALA A 19 -41.16 7.19 14.88
CA ALA A 19 -39.88 7.74 14.49
C ALA A 19 -38.92 6.55 14.41
N THR A 20 -38.79 5.96 13.23
CA THR A 20 -37.66 5.11 12.91
C THR A 20 -36.42 5.99 13.01
N ALA A 21 -35.80 6.00 14.17
CA ALA A 21 -34.43 6.44 14.31
C ALA A 21 -33.58 5.45 13.53
N TRP A 22 -33.36 5.76 12.25
CA TRP A 22 -32.26 5.19 11.51
C TRP A 22 -31.00 5.63 12.25
N ILE A 23 -30.49 4.78 13.14
CA ILE A 23 -29.12 4.93 13.62
C ILE A 23 -28.28 4.68 12.38
N ALA A 24 -27.99 5.76 11.64
CA ALA A 24 -26.81 5.80 10.80
C ALA A 24 -25.66 5.38 11.72
N GLY A 25 -25.15 4.16 11.53
CA GLY A 25 -23.99 3.65 12.25
C GLY A 25 -22.81 4.55 11.93
N CYS A 26 -22.71 5.66 12.65
CA CYS A 26 -21.64 6.61 12.51
C CYS A 26 -20.42 5.94 13.12
N ASP A 27 -19.55 5.39 12.27
CA ASP A 27 -18.30 4.77 12.69
C ASP A 27 -17.52 5.78 13.55
N ALA A 28 -17.52 5.53 14.86
CA ALA A 28 -17.09 6.51 15.86
C ALA A 28 -15.61 6.85 15.66
N ARG A 29 -15.31 8.14 15.60
CA ARG A 29 -13.93 8.62 15.55
C ARG A 29 -13.26 8.32 16.89
N LEU A 30 -12.01 7.87 16.83
CA LEU A 30 -11.20 7.60 18.02
C LEU A 30 -10.24 8.76 18.26
N THR A 31 -9.91 9.00 19.53
CA THR A 31 -8.86 9.92 19.95
C THR A 31 -7.48 9.27 19.96
N GLU A 32 -7.42 7.93 19.96
CA GLU A 32 -6.18 7.15 19.89
C GLU A 32 -6.29 6.08 18.78
N PRO A 33 -5.20 5.79 18.06
CA PRO A 33 -5.19 4.73 17.07
C PRO A 33 -5.19 3.36 17.75
N ARG A 34 -5.76 2.34 17.08
CA ARG A 34 -5.53 0.97 17.52
C ARG A 34 -4.12 0.53 17.11
N LEU A 35 -3.43 -0.14 18.02
CA LEU A 35 -2.14 -0.73 17.73
C LEU A 35 -2.30 -1.99 16.88
N GLY A 36 -1.24 -2.33 16.15
CA GLY A 36 -1.13 -3.53 15.33
C GLY A 36 -0.97 -3.27 13.83
N ALA A 37 -1.06 -4.34 13.06
CA ALA A 37 -0.84 -4.34 11.62
C ALA A 37 -2.12 -3.97 10.83
N TYR A 38 -1.93 -3.14 9.82
CA TYR A 38 -2.92 -2.65 8.88
C TYR A 38 -2.46 -2.94 7.46
N ARG A 39 -3.41 -3.27 6.59
CA ARG A 39 -3.24 -3.09 5.15
C ARG A 39 -3.52 -1.64 4.82
N ALA A 40 -2.50 -0.90 4.41
CA ALA A 40 -2.64 0.46 3.92
C ALA A 40 -2.74 0.48 2.39
N VAL A 41 -3.43 1.49 1.86
CA VAL A 41 -3.53 1.77 0.43
C VAL A 41 -3.40 3.26 0.17
N LEU A 42 -2.69 3.60 -0.91
CA LEU A 42 -2.73 4.91 -1.54
C LEU A 42 -3.48 4.81 -2.87
N GLU A 43 -4.36 5.77 -3.17
CA GLU A 43 -5.10 5.80 -4.43
C GLU A 43 -4.29 6.55 -5.49
N LEU A 44 -3.71 5.81 -6.43
CA LEU A 44 -3.02 6.34 -7.60
C LEU A 44 -3.94 6.31 -8.83
N PRO A 45 -3.59 6.98 -9.95
CA PRO A 45 -4.39 6.92 -11.18
C PRO A 45 -4.62 5.49 -11.69
N GLY A 46 -3.64 4.59 -11.50
CA GLY A 46 -3.76 3.17 -11.83
C GLY A 46 -4.60 2.34 -10.87
N GLY A 47 -4.97 2.86 -9.69
CA GLY A 47 -5.77 2.14 -8.68
C GLY A 47 -5.17 2.16 -7.27
N GLU A 48 -5.61 1.22 -6.44
CA GLU A 48 -5.08 1.07 -5.08
C GLU A 48 -3.65 0.51 -5.11
N MET A 49 -2.71 1.24 -4.51
CA MET A 49 -1.34 0.80 -4.25
C MET A 49 -1.22 0.36 -2.78
N PRO A 50 -1.15 -0.96 -2.50
CA PRO A 50 -1.12 -1.49 -1.15
C PRO A 50 0.29 -1.54 -0.55
N PHE A 51 0.37 -1.37 0.77
CA PHE A 51 1.58 -1.58 1.57
C PHE A 51 1.20 -1.90 3.03
N GLY A 52 2.13 -2.43 3.81
CA GLY A 52 1.90 -2.71 5.21
C GLY A 52 2.14 -1.48 6.08
N LEU A 53 1.26 -1.25 7.05
CA LEU A 53 1.42 -0.25 8.09
C LEU A 53 1.24 -0.90 9.46
N GLU A 54 2.20 -0.73 10.35
CA GLU A 54 2.05 -1.14 11.75
C GLU A 54 2.09 0.09 12.66
N ILE A 55 1.14 0.18 13.60
CA ILE A 55 1.15 1.18 14.66
C ILE A 55 1.58 0.53 15.96
N THR A 56 2.69 1.00 16.53
CA THR A 56 3.20 0.55 17.84
C THR A 56 3.18 1.70 18.84
N ARG A 57 3.33 1.36 20.13
CA ARG A 57 3.56 2.33 21.20
C ARG A 57 4.81 1.93 21.96
N GLU A 58 5.83 2.79 21.92
CA GLU A 58 7.15 2.57 22.50
C GLU A 58 7.48 3.73 23.45
N ARG A 59 7.77 3.41 24.72
CA ARG A 59 8.14 4.42 25.73
C ARG A 59 7.17 5.63 25.74
N ASP A 60 5.88 5.33 25.71
CA ASP A 60 4.77 6.31 25.65
C ASP A 60 4.68 7.21 24.41
N ARG A 61 5.38 6.85 23.32
CA ARG A 61 5.23 7.51 22.02
C ARG A 61 4.74 6.52 20.98
N TYR A 62 3.94 7.00 20.03
CA TYR A 62 3.56 6.21 18.87
C TYR A 62 4.73 6.15 17.88
N ALA A 63 4.91 5.00 17.26
CA ALA A 63 5.77 4.84 16.08
C ALA A 63 4.95 4.15 14.99
N LEU A 64 5.26 4.48 13.73
CA LEU A 64 4.73 3.76 12.59
C LEU A 64 5.84 2.95 11.94
N TYR A 65 5.50 1.75 11.48
CA TYR A 65 6.37 0.99 10.59
C TYR A 65 5.65 0.82 9.25
N LEU A 66 6.27 1.35 8.20
CA LEU A 66 5.84 1.14 6.83
C LEU A 66 6.59 -0.08 6.31
N SER A 67 5.91 -0.97 5.61
CA SER A 67 6.52 -2.20 5.09
C SER A 67 6.13 -2.48 3.65
N ASN A 68 7.14 -2.89 2.88
CA ASN A 68 7.03 -3.24 1.48
C ASN A 68 7.84 -4.52 1.21
N GLY A 69 7.18 -5.68 1.33
CA GLY A 69 7.87 -6.96 1.32
C GLY A 69 8.81 -7.07 2.53
N GLU A 70 10.09 -7.31 2.27
CA GLU A 70 11.14 -7.40 3.30
C GLU A 70 11.72 -6.04 3.71
N GLU A 71 11.28 -4.93 3.12
CA GLU A 71 11.68 -3.59 3.57
C GLU A 71 10.76 -3.09 4.68
N ARG A 72 11.35 -2.50 5.73
CA ARG A 72 10.61 -1.89 6.84
C ARG A 72 11.24 -0.57 7.25
N THR A 73 10.48 0.52 7.10
CA THR A 73 10.90 1.86 7.47
C THR A 73 10.17 2.31 8.73
N ARG A 74 10.91 2.78 9.73
CA ARG A 74 10.33 3.32 10.97
C ARG A 74 10.12 4.82 10.84
N ILE A 75 8.96 5.30 11.28
CA ILE A 75 8.58 6.71 11.33
C ILE A 75 8.36 7.13 12.78
N ASP A 76 9.21 8.06 13.23
CA ASP A 76 9.26 8.51 14.63
C ASP A 76 8.50 9.81 14.88
N GLU A 77 8.41 10.64 13.85
CA GLU A 77 7.76 11.94 13.94
C GLU A 77 6.26 11.76 13.78
N VAL A 78 5.63 11.23 14.83
CA VAL A 78 4.19 10.99 14.93
C VAL A 78 3.60 11.94 15.95
N GLN A 79 2.67 12.77 15.49
CA GLN A 79 1.92 13.70 16.31
C GLN A 79 0.46 13.25 16.38
N LEU A 80 -0.05 13.16 17.60
CA LEU A 80 -1.45 12.86 17.85
C LEU A 80 -2.17 14.14 18.27
N THR A 81 -3.28 14.41 17.61
CA THR A 81 -4.25 15.44 18.01
C THR A 81 -5.55 14.75 18.43
N GLU A 82 -6.53 15.51 18.94
CA GLU A 82 -7.86 14.95 19.27
C GLU A 82 -8.58 14.30 18.08
N ARG A 83 -8.15 14.58 16.84
CA ARG A 83 -8.87 14.18 15.62
C ARG A 83 -8.03 13.42 14.61
N GLU A 84 -6.71 13.64 14.61
CA GLU A 84 -5.81 13.18 13.57
C GLU A 84 -4.52 12.62 14.16
N LEU A 85 -4.01 11.57 13.52
CA LEU A 85 -2.62 11.17 13.58
C LEU A 85 -1.90 11.78 12.38
N ILE A 86 -0.80 12.47 12.63
CA ILE A 86 0.02 13.16 11.64
C ILE A 86 1.43 12.58 11.71
N ALA A 87 1.96 12.10 10.60
CA ALA A 87 3.30 11.52 10.53
C ALA A 87 4.13 12.16 9.41
N GLN A 88 5.37 12.55 9.71
CA GLN A 88 6.31 13.06 8.71
C GLN A 88 7.18 11.94 8.17
N LEU A 89 7.19 11.75 6.85
CA LEU A 89 7.93 10.67 6.18
C LEU A 89 9.36 11.08 5.80
N SER A 90 9.79 12.28 6.19
CA SER A 90 10.97 12.96 5.65
C SER A 90 12.32 12.33 6.02
N ASN A 91 12.38 11.43 7.00
CA ASN A 91 13.62 10.81 7.49
C ASN A 91 13.31 9.52 8.29
N GLY A 92 12.72 8.53 7.64
CA GLY A 92 12.61 7.22 8.27
C GLY A 92 14.01 6.61 8.41
N ALA A 93 14.41 6.22 9.62
CA ALA A 93 15.55 5.32 9.77
C ALA A 93 15.13 3.93 9.31
N GLU A 94 15.92 3.28 8.46
CA GLU A 94 15.76 1.84 8.22
C GLU A 94 15.94 1.13 9.56
N ALA A 95 14.90 0.43 10.01
CA ALA A 95 14.96 -0.36 11.22
C ALA A 95 15.40 -1.78 10.83
N PRO A 96 16.40 -2.37 11.51
CA PRO A 96 16.71 -3.76 11.30
C PRO A 96 15.47 -4.62 11.57
N PHE A 97 15.23 -5.62 10.71
CA PHE A 97 14.22 -6.65 10.95
C PHE A 97 14.60 -7.44 12.21
N GLU A 98 14.10 -7.01 13.38
CA GLU A 98 14.14 -7.85 14.58
C GLU A 98 13.03 -8.90 14.45
N ASN A 99 13.44 -10.16 14.24
CA ASN A 99 12.61 -11.35 14.07
C ASN A 99 11.30 -11.34 14.90
N SER A 100 10.20 -10.89 14.29
CA SER A 100 8.86 -11.27 14.71
C SER A 100 8.54 -12.61 14.07
N THR A 101 8.77 -13.67 14.84
CA THR A 101 8.47 -15.06 14.50
C THR A 101 7.08 -15.22 13.84
N SER A 102 7.08 -15.93 12.70
CA SER A 102 5.94 -16.67 12.11
C SER A 102 4.92 -15.88 11.26
N LEU A 103 5.11 -15.87 9.93
CA LEU A 103 4.21 -16.45 8.91
C LEU A 103 4.67 -16.15 7.47
N ALA A 104 5.86 -16.62 7.07
CA ALA A 104 6.18 -16.96 5.68
C ALA A 104 7.40 -17.90 5.70
N SER A 105 7.20 -19.14 5.31
CA SER A 105 8.25 -20.17 5.22
C SER A 105 8.96 -20.05 3.88
N GLY A 106 10.18 -19.52 3.90
CA GLY A 106 11.12 -19.62 2.79
C GLY A 106 12.29 -18.66 3.01
N ASN A 107 13.46 -19.18 3.38
CA ASN A 107 14.68 -18.36 3.29
C ASN A 107 14.90 -17.99 1.82
N PRO A 108 15.13 -16.71 1.49
CA PRO A 108 15.48 -16.32 0.13
C PRO A 108 16.85 -16.92 -0.27
N PRO A 109 17.11 -17.10 -1.58
CA PRO A 109 18.41 -17.53 -2.08
C PRO A 109 19.54 -16.61 -1.59
N ALA A 110 20.72 -17.17 -1.32
CA ALA A 110 21.86 -16.45 -0.72
C ALA A 110 22.32 -15.21 -1.52
N ASP A 111 22.05 -15.17 -2.82
CA ASP A 111 22.39 -14.04 -3.68
C ASP A 111 21.57 -12.77 -3.35
N PHE A 112 20.36 -12.91 -2.80
CA PHE A 112 19.53 -11.77 -2.36
C PHE A 112 20.07 -11.07 -1.11
N ALA A 113 20.58 -11.85 -0.15
CA ALA A 113 21.10 -11.31 1.10
C ALA A 113 22.34 -10.43 0.85
N ASN A 114 23.16 -10.78 -0.15
CA ASN A 114 24.36 -10.03 -0.49
C ASN A 114 24.08 -8.76 -1.30
N THR A 115 23.17 -8.81 -2.30
CA THR A 115 22.79 -7.63 -3.10
C THR A 115 22.01 -6.63 -2.25
N GLY A 116 21.07 -7.09 -1.42
CA GLY A 116 20.36 -6.23 -0.46
C GLY A 116 21.30 -5.53 0.53
N ALA A 117 22.33 -6.22 1.02
CA ALA A 117 23.31 -5.63 1.94
C ALA A 117 24.26 -4.61 1.28
N GLN A 118 24.60 -4.76 -0.01
CA GLN A 118 25.44 -3.78 -0.72
C GLN A 118 24.65 -2.53 -1.15
N HIS A 119 23.35 -2.67 -1.46
CA HIS A 119 22.49 -1.56 -1.89
C HIS A 119 21.66 -0.92 -0.75
N GLN A 120 21.77 -1.43 0.49
CA GLN A 120 21.25 -0.77 1.71
C GLN A 120 21.73 0.68 1.88
N HIS A 121 22.86 1.06 1.25
CA HIS A 121 23.35 2.45 1.23
C HIS A 121 22.86 3.28 0.04
N ALA A 122 22.19 2.65 -0.94
CA ALA A 122 21.75 3.26 -2.19
C ALA A 122 20.23 3.47 -2.29
N ALA A 123 19.45 3.05 -1.27
CA ALA A 123 18.01 3.28 -1.18
C ALA A 123 17.71 4.80 -1.19
N GLY A 124 17.40 5.28 -2.39
CA GLY A 124 16.78 6.55 -2.75
C GLY A 124 17.07 7.74 -1.85
N ARG A 125 17.95 8.63 -2.30
CA ARG A 125 17.80 10.06 -1.96
C ARG A 125 16.33 10.42 -2.22
N THR A 126 15.62 10.84 -1.18
CA THR A 126 14.22 11.27 -1.25
C THR A 126 13.99 12.08 -2.52
N ALA A 127 13.03 11.69 -3.36
CA ALA A 127 12.51 12.60 -4.38
C ALA A 127 12.03 13.87 -3.65
N GLY A 128 12.82 14.93 -3.79
CA GLY A 128 12.96 16.00 -2.80
C GLY A 128 11.69 16.79 -2.52
N GLY A 129 10.90 16.35 -1.54
CA GLY A 129 9.72 17.05 -1.08
C GLY A 129 9.30 16.63 0.32
N ASP A 130 8.73 17.56 1.09
CA ASP A 130 8.17 17.26 2.40
C ASP A 130 6.93 16.39 2.24
N ARG A 131 6.91 15.25 2.92
CA ARG A 131 5.83 14.26 2.83
C ARG A 131 5.18 14.04 4.20
N THR A 132 3.88 14.30 4.29
CA THR A 132 3.09 14.20 5.53
C THR A 132 1.91 13.26 5.35
N LEU A 133 1.83 12.19 6.14
CA LEU A 133 0.64 11.36 6.26
C LEU A 133 -0.29 11.98 7.32
N ARG A 134 -1.55 12.27 6.95
CA ARG A 134 -2.57 12.76 7.90
C ARG A 134 -3.80 11.86 7.85
N VAL A 135 -4.17 11.29 9.00
CA VAL A 135 -5.27 10.32 9.06
C VAL A 135 -6.20 10.58 10.24
N VAL A 136 -7.50 10.40 10.01
CA VAL A 136 -8.51 10.31 11.07
C VAL A 136 -8.64 8.86 11.50
N MET A 137 -8.62 8.63 12.81
CA MET A 137 -8.71 7.29 13.38
C MET A 137 -10.17 6.87 13.57
N ARG A 138 -10.49 5.64 13.14
CA ARG A 138 -11.77 4.95 13.37
C ARG A 138 -11.52 3.58 13.97
N ARG A 139 -12.59 2.86 14.30
CA ARG A 139 -12.52 1.60 15.05
C ARG A 139 -11.63 0.53 14.40
N LYS A 140 -11.66 0.38 13.08
CA LYS A 140 -10.81 -0.59 12.34
C LYS A 140 -10.15 0.04 11.11
N ARG A 141 -10.25 1.36 10.97
CA ARG A 141 -9.83 2.07 9.77
C ARG A 141 -9.08 3.34 10.12
N LEU A 142 -8.13 3.69 9.27
CA LEU A 142 -7.55 5.02 9.17
C LEU A 142 -7.96 5.58 7.82
N ASP A 143 -8.52 6.77 7.79
CA ASP A 143 -8.90 7.44 6.54
C ASP A 143 -8.19 8.79 6.48
N GLY A 144 -7.60 9.12 5.34
CA GLY A 144 -6.82 10.35 5.24
C GLY A 144 -6.16 10.54 3.90
N GLN A 145 -4.98 11.14 3.94
CA GLN A 145 -4.21 11.47 2.74
C GLN A 145 -2.71 11.54 3.05
N LEU A 146 -1.91 11.15 2.07
CA LEU A 146 -0.52 11.54 1.98
C LEU A 146 -0.44 12.89 1.27
N ILE A 147 0.18 13.87 1.91
CA ILE A 147 0.44 15.20 1.37
C ILE A 147 1.89 15.24 0.93
N VAL A 148 2.14 15.60 -0.33
CA VAL A 148 3.47 15.75 -0.90
C VAL A 148 3.65 17.20 -1.31
N ILE A 149 4.68 17.86 -0.80
CA ILE A 149 5.07 19.22 -1.18
C ILE A 149 6.26 19.11 -2.13
N GLN A 150 6.07 19.50 -3.39
CA GLN A 150 7.11 19.49 -4.41
C GLN A 150 8.14 20.62 -4.21
N PRO A 151 9.33 20.56 -4.83
CA PRO A 151 10.34 21.63 -4.78
C PRO A 151 9.82 23.01 -5.21
N ASP A 152 8.86 23.04 -6.13
CA ASP A 152 8.22 24.27 -6.62
C ASP A 152 7.11 24.80 -5.67
N GLY A 153 6.87 24.10 -4.56
CA GLY A 153 5.84 24.41 -3.57
C GLY A 153 4.45 23.84 -3.89
N ALA A 154 4.26 23.19 -5.03
CA ALA A 154 2.99 22.57 -5.37
C ALA A 154 2.65 21.45 -4.38
N ARG A 155 1.37 21.40 -3.95
CA ARG A 155 0.89 20.41 -2.98
C ARG A 155 0.03 19.37 -3.66
N GLN A 156 0.45 18.11 -3.58
CA GLN A 156 -0.36 16.97 -3.97
C GLN A 156 -0.98 16.30 -2.75
N ARG A 157 -2.15 15.70 -2.96
CA ARG A 157 -2.89 14.95 -1.96
C ARG A 157 -3.27 13.61 -2.55
N ILE A 158 -2.64 12.56 -2.07
CA ILE A 158 -2.92 11.18 -2.47
C ILE A 158 -3.87 10.60 -1.42
N PRO A 159 -5.10 10.19 -1.79
CA PRO A 159 -6.01 9.58 -0.85
C PRO A 159 -5.38 8.34 -0.20
N PHE A 160 -5.58 8.20 1.11
CA PHE A 160 -5.01 7.13 1.91
C PHE A 160 -6.11 6.44 2.73
N ARG A 161 -6.06 5.12 2.78
CA ARG A 161 -6.87 4.31 3.69
C ARG A 161 -6.01 3.21 4.30
N ALA A 162 -6.31 2.80 5.53
CA ALA A 162 -5.73 1.58 6.09
C ALA A 162 -6.76 0.80 6.91
N THR A 163 -6.75 -0.52 6.80
CA THR A 163 -7.68 -1.42 7.49
C THR A 163 -6.94 -2.38 8.42
N LEU A 164 -7.32 -2.42 9.69
CA LEU A 164 -6.68 -3.22 10.72
C LEU A 164 -6.90 -4.72 10.48
N GLY A 165 -5.81 -5.49 10.46
CA GLY A 165 -5.80 -6.95 10.43
C GLY A 165 -6.05 -7.58 9.05
N GLU A 166 -6.16 -6.78 7.99
CA GLU A 166 -6.13 -7.30 6.62
C GLU A 166 -4.69 -7.61 6.21
N THR A 167 -4.47 -8.77 5.57
CA THR A 167 -3.12 -9.28 5.23
C THR A 167 -2.90 -9.52 3.74
N HIS A 168 -3.96 -9.50 2.93
CA HIS A 168 -3.83 -9.61 1.48
C HIS A 168 -3.18 -8.34 0.90
N ARG A 169 -2.49 -8.47 -0.23
CA ARG A 169 -1.86 -7.31 -0.89
C ARG A 169 -2.78 -6.70 -1.92
N PHE A 170 -2.95 -7.35 -3.06
CA PHE A 170 -3.83 -6.94 -4.16
C PHE A 170 -5.11 -7.78 -4.22
N TYR A 171 -4.98 -9.10 -4.12
CA TYR A 171 -6.09 -10.04 -4.31
C TYR A 171 -6.41 -10.75 -3.00
N VAL A 172 -7.69 -10.69 -2.58
CA VAL A 172 -8.17 -11.42 -1.39
C VAL A 172 -8.16 -12.93 -1.62
N LYS A 173 -8.48 -13.36 -2.85
CA LYS A 173 -8.50 -14.76 -3.24
C LYS A 173 -7.29 -15.04 -4.14
N SER A 174 -6.44 -15.95 -3.70
CA SER A 174 -5.33 -16.45 -4.50
C SER A 174 -5.85 -17.22 -5.72
N SER A 175 -5.13 -17.12 -6.84
CA SER A 175 -5.29 -17.99 -7.99
C SER A 175 -4.29 -19.15 -7.90
N THR A 176 -4.71 -20.33 -8.33
CA THR A 176 -3.87 -21.55 -8.32
C THR A 176 -3.23 -21.86 -9.66
N ASP A 177 -3.64 -21.15 -10.72
CA ASP A 177 -3.12 -21.30 -12.08
C ASP A 177 -2.49 -19.97 -12.50
N ASN A 178 -1.30 -19.70 -11.97
CA ASN A 178 -0.58 -18.45 -12.21
C ASN A 178 0.53 -18.68 -13.22
N ALA A 179 0.72 -17.71 -14.11
CA ALA A 179 1.91 -17.65 -14.94
C ALA A 179 3.17 -17.55 -14.06
N ASP A 180 4.26 -18.14 -14.53
CA ASP A 180 5.57 -18.00 -13.89
C ASP A 180 6.23 -16.69 -14.34
N VAL A 181 6.37 -15.75 -13.40
CA VAL A 181 7.03 -14.45 -13.61
C VAL A 181 8.43 -14.39 -13.01
N SER A 182 8.93 -15.50 -12.46
CA SER A 182 10.26 -15.56 -11.83
C SER A 182 11.39 -15.34 -12.83
N GLY A 183 12.50 -14.79 -12.34
CA GLY A 183 13.76 -14.63 -13.06
C GLY A 183 14.08 -13.18 -13.40
N HIS A 184 15.08 -13.03 -14.28
CA HIS A 184 15.58 -11.74 -14.73
C HIS A 184 14.83 -11.24 -15.97
N TRP A 185 14.55 -9.94 -15.97
CA TRP A 185 13.80 -9.24 -17.00
C TRP A 185 14.56 -7.98 -17.44
N ALA A 186 14.78 -7.84 -18.74
CA ALA A 186 15.14 -6.55 -19.34
C ALA A 186 13.85 -5.79 -19.61
N MET A 187 13.66 -4.67 -18.92
CA MET A 187 12.47 -3.82 -18.99
C MET A 187 12.77 -2.53 -19.74
N THR A 188 11.76 -1.99 -20.40
CA THR A 188 11.80 -0.66 -21.00
C THR A 188 10.58 0.12 -20.56
N PHE A 189 10.82 1.26 -19.91
CA PHE A 189 9.80 2.21 -19.52
C PHE A 189 9.67 3.29 -20.59
N THR A 190 8.48 3.49 -21.13
CA THR A 190 8.22 4.48 -22.18
C THR A 190 7.21 5.51 -21.71
N ASN A 191 7.63 6.77 -21.66
CA ASN A 191 6.74 7.87 -21.27
C ASN A 191 5.81 8.32 -22.41
N GLY A 192 4.87 9.23 -22.12
CA GLY A 192 3.91 9.74 -23.10
C GLY A 192 4.52 10.46 -24.32
N ASP A 193 5.77 10.91 -24.23
CA ASP A 193 6.51 11.54 -25.33
C ASP A 193 7.30 10.51 -26.17
N GLY A 194 7.22 9.22 -25.82
CA GLY A 194 7.94 8.14 -26.48
C GLY A 194 9.41 7.99 -26.02
N ARG A 195 9.82 8.71 -24.97
CA ARG A 195 11.16 8.54 -24.39
C ARG A 195 11.21 7.21 -23.65
N ALA A 196 12.12 6.34 -24.09
CA ALA A 196 12.40 5.06 -23.46
C ALA A 196 13.50 5.19 -22.40
N MET A 197 13.37 4.42 -21.33
CA MET A 197 14.36 4.27 -20.27
C MET A 197 14.53 2.77 -19.95
N PRO A 198 15.74 2.23 -20.06
CA PRO A 198 15.99 0.82 -19.75
C PRO A 198 16.02 0.58 -18.24
N ALA A 199 15.67 -0.63 -17.85
CA ALA A 199 15.77 -1.12 -16.48
C ALA A 199 15.96 -2.63 -16.47
N LEU A 200 16.48 -3.17 -15.37
CA LEU A 200 16.52 -4.60 -15.09
C LEU A 200 15.63 -4.93 -13.92
N ALA A 201 14.95 -6.07 -13.97
CA ALA A 201 14.24 -6.59 -12.82
C ALA A 201 14.64 -8.03 -12.51
N MET A 202 14.70 -8.36 -11.24
CA MET A 202 14.85 -9.72 -10.74
C MET A 202 13.65 -10.05 -9.87
N LEU A 203 12.81 -10.97 -10.33
CA LEU A 203 11.58 -11.36 -9.66
C LEU A 203 11.70 -12.77 -9.08
N VAL A 204 11.20 -12.96 -7.87
CA VAL A 204 11.06 -14.24 -7.19
C VAL A 204 9.59 -14.47 -6.91
N GLN A 205 9.09 -15.62 -7.32
CA GLN A 205 7.70 -16.01 -7.10
C GLN A 205 7.63 -17.20 -6.15
N SER A 206 6.72 -17.11 -5.18
CA SER A 206 6.28 -18.23 -4.36
C SER A 206 4.76 -18.28 -4.41
N HIS A 207 4.21 -19.26 -5.13
CA HIS A 207 2.79 -19.37 -5.44
C HIS A 207 2.24 -18.11 -6.15
N ASP A 208 1.43 -17.30 -5.47
CA ASP A 208 0.86 -16.05 -5.98
C ASP A 208 1.61 -14.82 -5.48
N HIS A 209 2.53 -14.95 -4.51
CA HIS A 209 3.34 -13.85 -3.98
C HIS A 209 4.58 -13.65 -4.85
N VAL A 210 4.86 -12.40 -5.20
CA VAL A 210 6.03 -12.01 -5.99
C VAL A 210 6.78 -10.92 -5.26
N THR A 211 8.06 -11.14 -5.03
CA THR A 211 9.01 -10.11 -4.57
C THR A 211 10.05 -9.87 -5.65
N GLY A 212 10.76 -8.75 -5.58
CA GLY A 212 11.85 -8.52 -6.49
C GLY A 212 12.47 -7.16 -6.34
N ASN A 213 13.42 -6.89 -7.23
CA ASN A 213 14.08 -5.60 -7.34
C ASN A 213 13.97 -5.13 -8.78
N ILE A 214 13.88 -3.82 -8.96
CA ILE A 214 13.94 -3.16 -10.26
C ILE A 214 15.05 -2.11 -10.17
N GLU A 215 15.97 -2.13 -11.12
CA GLU A 215 17.12 -1.25 -11.18
C GLU A 215 17.08 -0.45 -12.49
N THR A 216 17.32 0.85 -12.37
CA THR A 216 17.52 1.79 -13.49
C THR A 216 18.90 2.43 -13.33
N SER A 217 19.32 3.26 -14.28
CA SER A 217 20.58 4.03 -14.15
C SER A 217 20.64 4.91 -12.89
N ASP A 218 19.48 5.32 -12.39
CA ASP A 218 19.37 6.36 -11.36
C ASP A 218 18.88 5.82 -10.01
N GLU A 219 18.25 4.63 -10.00
CA GLU A 219 17.51 4.13 -8.85
C GLU A 219 17.51 2.60 -8.78
N TYR A 220 17.73 2.09 -7.58
CA TYR A 220 17.45 0.72 -7.17
C TYR A 220 16.23 0.71 -6.25
N GLN A 221 15.29 -0.19 -6.47
CA GLN A 221 14.06 -0.25 -5.71
C GLN A 221 13.56 -1.69 -5.51
N SER A 222 13.12 -2.00 -4.30
CA SER A 222 12.45 -3.25 -3.99
C SER A 222 10.95 -3.15 -4.29
N VAL A 223 10.38 -4.24 -4.78
CA VAL A 223 8.96 -4.38 -5.11
C VAL A 223 8.37 -5.63 -4.46
N ASP A 224 7.10 -5.54 -4.10
CA ASP A 224 6.33 -6.65 -3.53
C ASP A 224 4.93 -6.65 -4.12
N GLY A 225 4.38 -7.82 -4.40
CA GLY A 225 3.17 -7.92 -5.19
C GLY A 225 2.60 -9.33 -5.32
N GLN A 226 1.66 -9.47 -6.25
CA GLN A 226 0.98 -10.73 -6.50
C GLN A 226 0.78 -10.98 -7.99
N VAL A 227 0.81 -12.25 -8.37
CA VAL A 227 0.35 -12.74 -9.67
C VAL A 227 -1.00 -13.44 -9.53
N HIS A 228 -1.91 -13.19 -10.46
CA HIS A 228 -3.23 -13.80 -10.50
C HIS A 228 -3.60 -14.15 -11.95
N GLY A 229 -3.45 -15.43 -12.31
CA GLY A 229 -3.56 -15.83 -13.72
C GLY A 229 -2.36 -15.32 -14.51
N ASP A 230 -2.63 -14.52 -15.54
CA ASP A 230 -1.61 -13.81 -16.34
C ASP A 230 -1.31 -12.40 -15.83
N GLU A 231 -2.05 -11.89 -14.84
CA GLU A 231 -1.87 -10.53 -14.32
C GLU A 231 -0.83 -10.49 -13.20
N LEU A 232 0.16 -9.62 -13.35
CA LEU A 232 1.14 -9.30 -12.32
C LEU A 232 0.87 -7.89 -11.79
N ARG A 233 0.75 -7.76 -10.47
CA ARG A 233 0.61 -6.49 -9.75
C ARG A 233 1.78 -6.35 -8.79
N LEU A 234 2.58 -5.30 -8.93
CA LEU A 234 3.67 -4.99 -8.01
C LEU A 234 3.46 -3.59 -7.43
N ALA A 235 3.93 -3.37 -6.21
CA ALA A 235 3.93 -2.06 -5.57
C ALA A 235 5.21 -1.83 -4.78
N SER A 236 5.57 -0.55 -4.64
CA SER A 236 6.62 -0.09 -3.75
C SER A 236 6.22 1.22 -3.07
N PHE A 237 6.55 1.34 -1.79
CA PHE A 237 6.36 2.56 -1.00
C PHE A 237 7.56 2.81 -0.08
N THR A 238 8.60 3.41 -0.65
CA THR A 238 9.88 3.65 0.03
C THR A 238 10.22 5.14 -0.04
N GLY A 239 10.74 5.70 1.05
CA GLY A 239 11.02 7.14 1.16
C GLY A 239 9.78 8.04 0.96
N GLY A 240 8.59 7.49 1.19
CA GLY A 240 7.31 8.15 0.96
C GLY A 240 6.89 8.26 -0.51
N THR A 241 7.63 7.68 -1.46
CA THR A 241 7.28 7.68 -2.90
C THR A 241 6.45 6.45 -3.26
N ALA A 242 5.29 6.67 -3.87
CA ALA A 242 4.37 5.60 -4.25
C ALA A 242 4.62 5.10 -5.67
N ARG A 243 4.74 3.78 -5.86
CA ARG A 243 4.94 3.14 -7.17
C ARG A 243 4.01 1.95 -7.35
N LEU A 244 3.37 1.86 -8.51
CA LEU A 244 2.40 0.81 -8.86
C LEU A 244 2.68 0.28 -10.27
N TYR A 245 2.70 -1.04 -10.40
CA TYR A 245 2.95 -1.75 -11.65
C TYR A 245 1.77 -2.65 -11.96
N HIS A 246 1.18 -2.48 -13.13
CA HIS A 246 0.17 -3.38 -13.68
C HIS A 246 0.75 -4.03 -14.93
N LEU A 247 1.15 -5.30 -14.82
CA LEU A 247 1.74 -6.06 -15.91
C LEU A 247 0.87 -7.27 -16.25
N LYS A 248 1.05 -7.82 -17.44
CA LYS A 248 0.48 -9.08 -17.88
C LYS A 248 1.50 -9.91 -18.64
N VAL A 249 1.46 -11.22 -18.46
CA VAL A 249 2.22 -12.17 -19.28
C VAL A 249 1.49 -12.36 -20.60
N ASN A 250 2.14 -12.01 -21.71
CA ASN A 250 1.54 -12.19 -23.04
C ASN A 250 1.81 -13.61 -23.60
N GLN A 251 1.29 -13.89 -24.79
CA GLN A 251 1.43 -15.21 -25.43
C GLN A 251 2.88 -15.63 -25.74
N ALA A 252 3.80 -14.67 -25.86
CA ALA A 252 5.22 -14.93 -26.07
C ALA A 252 5.96 -15.21 -24.74
N GLY A 253 5.29 -15.04 -23.59
CA GLY A 253 5.91 -15.15 -22.27
C GLY A 253 6.64 -13.87 -21.83
N ASP A 254 6.45 -12.76 -22.55
CA ASP A 254 6.96 -11.43 -22.19
C ASP A 254 5.98 -10.71 -21.25
N LEU A 255 6.46 -9.74 -20.48
CA LEU A 255 5.63 -8.88 -19.64
C LEU A 255 5.32 -7.57 -20.36
N GLN A 256 4.05 -7.14 -20.30
CA GLN A 256 3.62 -5.85 -20.82
C GLN A 256 2.64 -5.17 -19.86
N GLY A 257 2.68 -3.84 -19.81
CA GLY A 257 1.67 -3.08 -19.10
C GLY A 257 2.11 -1.68 -18.73
N GLU A 258 1.80 -1.27 -17.52
CA GLU A 258 1.80 0.13 -17.13
C GLU A 258 2.40 0.35 -15.75
N PHE A 259 2.99 1.52 -15.57
CA PHE A 259 3.59 1.98 -14.34
C PHE A 259 3.10 3.36 -13.96
N TRP A 260 2.83 3.56 -12.67
CA TRP A 260 2.51 4.86 -12.09
C TRP A 260 3.45 5.18 -10.93
N GLN A 261 3.84 6.44 -10.83
CA GLN A 261 4.53 6.99 -9.66
C GLN A 261 3.85 8.26 -9.17
N ASP A 262 3.46 8.24 -7.90
CA ASP A 262 2.61 9.25 -7.27
C ASP A 262 1.42 9.60 -8.18
N LEU A 263 1.12 10.90 -8.40
CA LEU A 263 -0.01 11.34 -9.23
C LEU A 263 0.38 11.84 -10.63
N GLN A 264 1.68 11.94 -10.93
CA GLN A 264 2.15 12.67 -12.12
C GLN A 264 2.75 11.78 -13.20
N ARG A 265 3.43 10.69 -12.81
CA ARG A 265 4.18 9.87 -13.76
C ARG A 265 3.36 8.65 -14.12
N HIS A 266 3.25 8.41 -15.42
CA HIS A 266 2.61 7.24 -16.02
C HIS A 266 3.40 6.84 -17.27
N GLU A 267 3.74 5.56 -17.35
CA GLU A 267 4.59 5.02 -18.42
C GLU A 267 4.12 3.62 -18.83
N GLN A 268 4.36 3.27 -20.09
CA GLN A 268 4.18 1.90 -20.58
C GLN A 268 5.44 1.09 -20.29
N ILE A 269 5.27 -0.20 -20.04
CA ILE A 269 6.33 -1.18 -19.80
C ILE A 269 6.24 -2.28 -20.84
N ASP A 270 7.37 -2.56 -21.47
CA ASP A 270 7.65 -3.84 -22.14
C ASP A 270 8.82 -4.50 -21.44
N ALA A 271 8.76 -5.81 -21.19
CA ALA A 271 9.88 -6.54 -20.63
C ALA A 271 10.02 -7.95 -21.17
N ARG A 272 11.27 -8.35 -21.42
CA ARG A 272 11.65 -9.67 -21.94
C ARG A 272 12.55 -10.39 -20.97
N ARG A 273 12.48 -11.72 -20.96
CA ARG A 273 13.39 -12.54 -20.15
C ARG A 273 14.84 -12.29 -20.56
N ALA A 274 15.71 -12.09 -19.57
CA ALA A 274 17.09 -11.71 -19.80
C ALA A 274 18.01 -12.32 -18.73
N ALA A 275 18.35 -13.61 -18.88
CA ALA A 275 19.06 -14.38 -17.87
C ALA A 275 20.42 -13.78 -17.45
N ASP A 276 21.11 -13.08 -18.37
CA ASP A 276 22.47 -12.55 -18.19
C ASP A 276 22.59 -11.04 -18.51
N ALA A 277 21.49 -10.28 -18.59
CA ALA A 277 21.56 -8.88 -19.00
C ALA A 277 22.12 -7.97 -17.91
N THR A 278 22.90 -6.98 -18.34
CA THR A 278 23.40 -5.87 -17.53
C THR A 278 22.75 -4.55 -17.97
N LEU A 279 22.76 -3.53 -17.11
CA LEU A 279 22.17 -2.22 -17.44
C LEU A 279 22.86 -1.55 -18.64
N ASP A 280 24.11 -1.91 -18.93
CA ASP A 280 24.87 -1.43 -20.09
C ASP A 280 24.39 -2.02 -21.42
N ASP A 281 23.54 -3.06 -21.39
CA ASP A 281 23.01 -3.74 -22.58
C ASP A 281 21.71 -3.11 -23.13
N GLY A 282 21.22 -2.03 -22.50
CA GLY A 282 19.92 -1.39 -22.76
C GLY A 282 19.95 -0.07 -23.53
#